data_AF-A0A819MKR5-F1
#
_entry.id   AF-A0A819MKR5-F1
#
_cell.length_a   1.000
_cell.length_b   1.000
_cell.length_c   1.000
_cell.angle_alpha   90.00
_cell.angle_beta   90.00
_cell.angle_gamma   90.00
#
_symmetry.space_group_name_H-M   'P 1'
#
loop_
_entity.id
_entity.type
_entity.pdbx_description
1 polymer ?
#
loop_
_entity_poly.entity_id
_entity_poly.type
_entity_poly.pdbx_seq_one_letter_code
_entity_poly.pdbx_strand_id
1 'polypeptide(L)'
;METHRHNSLVHKQIKEIRLEEIVTMNISAIYSNDNRELTSPMEKKEKQQSKQHEYRRRRQRPQQFMDYGHTRFEWIQLIATLTVPIAIAIFTILDSVQQMNQSKNQFNVQLRIAAENRETDLHIASENRQKDLDIASENRWKDYKIAEETRVKDREVADDEQKHSMLIDHQTFLSKLILKEGVHLNNTNYEAARFVARFKTLIAFRQLDPKRKTLLFKSLYVGKLAGRLDEDMAIDLSSADLSNIDFASPRDHIALTPPSSHPYYSVNFSDTNLKNASFNSVSFFNVSFVEAMMDDVIMLSTLTALISFRGASLLRAKFLYSHYININFATAKLDGSFFEHFECDQCSFNVSSLIGIRIQNSKFVNSTFTDTKMDHSFITESEFSNNVNMRNVSLTNSKIHNCTFIGVDMRRCEMHGSSLLNSKFIKVNFDECKGLTIEQLKQADIVSESILPNGTVYSSN
;
A
#
# COMPACT_ATOMS: atom_id res chain seq x y z
N MET A 1 44.90 -12.33 -18.60
CA MET A 1 44.14 -11.30 -17.86
C MET A 1 42.66 -11.72 -17.76
N GLU A 2 42.24 -12.77 -17.05
CA GLU A 2 42.71 -13.35 -15.78
C GLU A 2 42.66 -12.39 -14.59
N THR A 3 41.55 -12.45 -13.83
CA THR A 3 41.51 -12.38 -12.34
C THR A 3 40.14 -12.74 -11.71
N HIS A 4 39.19 -13.36 -12.43
CA HIS A 4 37.90 -13.82 -11.86
C HIS A 4 37.55 -15.28 -12.20
N ARG A 5 38.29 -16.25 -11.59
CA ARG A 5 37.97 -17.69 -11.65
C ARG A 5 38.43 -18.47 -10.41
N HIS A 6 37.99 -18.06 -9.20
CA HIS A 6 38.22 -18.86 -7.98
C HIS A 6 37.21 -18.58 -6.83
N ASN A 7 35.92 -18.88 -7.03
CA ASN A 7 34.96 -18.93 -5.89
C ASN A 7 33.63 -19.68 -6.18
N SER A 8 33.66 -20.81 -6.91
CA SER A 8 32.44 -21.52 -7.35
C SER A 8 32.46 -23.04 -7.12
N LEU A 9 33.11 -23.53 -6.06
CA LEU A 9 33.43 -24.96 -5.91
C LEU A 9 33.36 -25.54 -4.48
N VAL A 10 32.74 -24.84 -3.52
CA VAL A 10 32.69 -25.26 -2.09
C VAL A 10 31.24 -25.42 -1.56
N HIS A 11 30.23 -25.53 -2.44
CA HIS A 11 28.82 -25.58 -2.03
C HIS A 11 27.93 -26.54 -2.87
N LYS A 12 28.45 -27.74 -3.19
CA LYS A 12 27.65 -28.77 -3.90
C LYS A 12 27.93 -30.23 -3.51
N GLN A 13 28.21 -30.46 -2.22
CA GLN A 13 28.11 -31.78 -1.58
C GLN A 13 27.44 -31.63 -0.21
N ILE A 14 26.96 -32.74 0.38
CA ILE A 14 26.03 -32.83 1.52
C ILE A 14 24.57 -32.50 1.15
N LYS A 15 23.92 -33.46 0.48
CA LYS A 15 22.44 -33.58 0.48
C LYS A 15 21.95 -35.02 0.24
N GLU A 16 22.59 -36.00 0.88
CA GLU A 16 22.17 -37.40 0.78
C GLU A 16 22.62 -38.21 2.00
N ILE A 17 21.68 -38.48 2.92
CA ILE A 17 21.78 -39.53 3.95
C ILE A 17 20.39 -40.17 4.04
N ARG A 18 20.31 -41.48 3.78
CA ARG A 18 19.14 -42.32 4.09
C ARG A 18 19.26 -42.73 5.58
N LEU A 19 18.18 -42.90 6.36
CA LEU A 19 17.08 -43.86 6.24
C LEU A 19 17.56 -45.32 6.22
N GLU A 20 16.89 -46.14 7.05
CA GLU A 20 17.37 -47.42 7.61
C GLU A 20 18.54 -47.23 8.61
N GLU A 21 18.59 -47.91 9.76
CA GLU A 21 17.84 -49.09 10.21
C GLU A 21 16.72 -48.79 11.26
N ILE A 22 15.86 -49.79 11.52
CA ILE A 22 14.75 -49.80 12.49
C ILE A 22 14.93 -51.05 13.38
N VAL A 23 14.16 -51.16 14.48
CA VAL A 23 14.00 -52.36 15.36
C VAL A 23 15.11 -52.43 16.46
N THR A 24 14.83 -52.47 17.78
CA THR A 24 13.59 -52.79 18.54
C THR A 24 13.52 -52.02 19.88
N MET A 25 12.29 -51.75 20.37
CA MET A 25 11.72 -52.01 21.74
C MET A 25 12.60 -51.90 23.03
N ASN A 26 12.10 -51.56 24.24
CA ASN A 26 10.78 -51.13 24.74
C ASN A 26 10.94 -50.51 26.17
N ILE A 27 10.30 -49.37 26.48
CA ILE A 27 9.05 -49.21 27.29
C ILE A 27 9.15 -49.37 28.83
N SER A 28 8.62 -48.35 29.52
CA SER A 28 8.09 -48.28 30.90
C SER A 28 9.04 -48.32 32.11
N ALA A 29 8.76 -47.44 33.06
CA ALA A 29 9.21 -47.52 34.44
C ALA A 29 8.22 -48.35 35.28
N ILE A 30 8.72 -48.98 36.34
CA ILE A 30 7.91 -49.51 37.45
C ILE A 30 8.53 -49.01 38.77
N TYR A 31 7.68 -48.48 39.64
CA TYR A 31 8.02 -48.13 41.03
C TYR A 31 7.75 -49.35 41.93
N SER A 32 8.76 -49.84 42.65
CA SER A 32 8.56 -50.57 43.91
C SER A 32 9.84 -50.70 44.72
N ASN A 33 9.64 -50.81 46.04
CA ASN A 33 10.61 -51.14 47.10
C ASN A 33 11.45 -52.43 46.76
N ASP A 34 12.54 -52.76 47.47
CA ASP A 34 12.82 -52.43 48.88
C ASP A 34 14.29 -52.58 49.35
N ASN A 35 14.58 -52.00 50.52
CA ASN A 35 15.56 -52.38 51.56
C ASN A 35 17.02 -52.81 51.23
N ARG A 36 17.97 -52.01 51.77
CA ARG A 36 19.30 -52.41 52.35
C ARG A 36 20.43 -52.79 51.36
N GLU A 37 21.72 -52.68 51.70
CA GLU A 37 22.39 -52.37 52.98
C GLU A 37 23.70 -51.56 52.83
N LEU A 38 24.43 -51.37 53.94
CA LEU A 38 25.73 -50.71 54.13
C LEU A 38 26.88 -51.35 53.28
N THR A 39 28.06 -50.75 53.00
CA THR A 39 28.70 -49.48 53.43
C THR A 39 29.84 -49.09 52.47
N SER A 40 30.18 -47.80 52.40
CA SER A 40 31.51 -47.27 52.04
C SER A 40 31.58 -45.82 52.55
N PRO A 41 32.67 -45.33 53.19
CA PRO A 41 33.75 -44.77 52.36
C PRO A 41 35.19 -44.89 52.92
N MET A 42 36.13 -44.69 52.00
CA MET A 42 37.49 -44.17 52.21
C MET A 42 37.43 -42.76 52.88
N GLU A 43 38.46 -42.21 53.55
CA GLU A 43 39.90 -42.52 53.61
C GLU A 43 40.58 -41.76 54.78
N LYS A 44 41.82 -42.17 55.16
CA LYS A 44 42.93 -41.36 55.74
C LYS A 44 42.65 -40.41 56.95
N LYS A 45 43.56 -40.30 57.93
CA LYS A 45 44.86 -39.64 57.74
C LYS A 45 45.84 -39.83 58.91
N GLU A 46 47.13 -39.95 58.55
CA GLU A 46 48.32 -39.38 59.24
C GLU A 46 48.66 -39.87 60.67
N LYS A 47 49.90 -39.89 61.16
CA LYS A 47 51.25 -39.63 60.59
C LYS A 47 52.31 -40.19 61.55
N GLN A 48 53.48 -40.57 61.05
CA GLN A 48 54.77 -40.09 61.60
C GLN A 48 55.96 -40.41 60.67
N GLN A 49 57.02 -39.59 60.74
CA GLN A 49 58.27 -39.73 59.98
C GLN A 49 59.47 -39.16 60.76
N SER A 50 60.53 -39.94 60.87
CA SER A 50 61.95 -39.53 60.96
C SER A 50 62.79 -40.79 60.66
N LYS A 51 63.76 -40.80 59.73
CA LYS A 51 65.04 -40.04 59.63
C LYS A 51 65.98 -40.36 60.81
N GLN A 52 67.27 -40.71 60.62
CA GLN A 52 68.10 -40.70 59.38
C GLN A 52 69.28 -41.72 59.47
N HIS A 53 70.27 -41.62 58.56
CA HIS A 53 71.53 -42.42 58.51
C HIS A 53 72.44 -42.16 59.75
N GLU A 54 73.56 -42.86 60.05
CA GLU A 54 74.66 -43.33 59.17
C GLU A 54 75.58 -44.43 59.78
N TYR A 55 76.73 -44.73 59.16
CA TYR A 55 77.65 -45.85 59.42
C TYR A 55 78.59 -45.67 60.65
N ARG A 56 78.90 -46.78 61.38
CA ARG A 56 80.26 -47.42 61.40
C ARG A 56 80.45 -48.65 62.33
N ARG A 57 80.98 -49.72 61.72
CA ARG A 57 81.88 -50.81 62.21
C ARG A 57 82.13 -51.09 63.73
N ARG A 58 81.88 -52.38 64.08
CA ARG A 58 82.82 -53.43 64.62
C ARG A 58 82.78 -53.88 66.12
N ARG A 59 82.79 -55.23 66.23
CA ARG A 59 83.28 -56.16 67.30
C ARG A 59 82.34 -56.58 68.44
N GLN A 60 82.43 -57.87 68.77
CA GLN A 60 81.86 -58.59 69.93
C GLN A 60 82.96 -58.88 70.99
N ARG A 61 82.53 -59.48 72.12
CA ARG A 61 83.28 -59.88 73.35
C ARG A 61 83.44 -58.74 74.37
N PRO A 62 83.53 -59.04 75.70
CA PRO A 62 83.55 -60.35 76.38
C PRO A 62 82.33 -60.59 77.32
N GLN A 63 82.41 -61.59 78.22
CA GLN A 63 81.49 -61.84 79.34
C GLN A 63 82.16 -61.47 80.69
N GLN A 64 81.41 -60.89 81.66
CA GLN A 64 81.43 -61.09 83.13
C GLN A 64 80.45 -60.08 83.84
N PHE A 65 80.47 -59.88 85.18
CA PHE A 65 79.23 -59.86 86.04
C PHE A 65 78.99 -58.65 87.05
N MET A 66 77.69 -58.37 87.38
CA MET A 66 76.97 -57.81 88.61
C MET A 66 76.64 -56.30 88.99
N ASP A 67 75.37 -56.09 89.45
CA ASP A 67 74.69 -55.12 90.42
C ASP A 67 74.46 -53.57 90.16
N TYR A 68 73.58 -52.72 90.80
CA TYR A 68 72.54 -52.72 91.92
C TYR A 68 71.44 -51.55 91.81
N GLY A 69 70.60 -51.19 92.83
CA GLY A 69 69.50 -50.12 92.76
C GLY A 69 68.80 -49.56 94.07
N HIS A 70 67.79 -48.62 94.00
CA HIS A 70 67.16 -47.82 95.15
C HIS A 70 65.66 -47.25 94.97
N THR A 71 65.09 -46.42 95.90
CA THR A 71 63.65 -45.92 96.05
C THR A 71 63.50 -44.43 96.61
N ARG A 72 62.40 -43.68 97.03
CA ARG A 72 60.91 -43.75 97.40
C ARG A 72 60.29 -42.31 97.73
N PHE A 73 58.96 -41.95 97.68
CA PHE A 73 58.47 -40.61 98.22
C PHE A 73 57.01 -40.24 98.79
N GLU A 74 55.82 -40.53 98.22
CA GLU A 74 54.89 -39.50 97.59
C GLU A 74 53.54 -38.92 98.22
N TRP A 75 53.02 -39.26 99.41
CA TRP A 75 51.54 -39.32 99.65
C TRP A 75 50.56 -38.09 99.59
N ILE A 76 50.87 -36.86 100.01
CA ILE A 76 49.83 -35.80 100.21
C ILE A 76 49.12 -35.35 98.92
N GLN A 77 49.70 -35.61 97.75
CA GLN A 77 49.09 -35.21 96.46
C GLN A 77 47.71 -35.86 96.19
N LEU A 78 47.41 -37.00 96.81
CA LEU A 78 46.44 -37.99 96.29
C LEU A 78 44.95 -37.62 96.40
N ILE A 79 44.55 -36.66 97.24
CA ILE A 79 43.11 -36.31 97.43
C ILE A 79 42.69 -35.12 96.57
N ALA A 80 43.50 -34.05 96.51
CA ALA A 80 43.23 -32.89 95.65
C ALA A 80 43.25 -33.26 94.16
N THR A 81 43.99 -34.32 93.79
CA THR A 81 44.01 -34.91 92.45
C THR A 81 42.75 -35.70 92.06
N LEU A 82 41.75 -35.87 92.93
CA LEU A 82 40.59 -36.73 92.63
C LEU A 82 39.28 -35.96 92.41
N THR A 83 38.94 -34.98 93.25
CA THR A 83 37.64 -34.27 93.15
C THR A 83 37.60 -33.27 92.00
N VAL A 84 38.70 -32.53 91.80
CA VAL A 84 38.85 -31.54 90.72
C VAL A 84 38.64 -32.16 89.32
N PRO A 85 39.31 -33.27 88.93
CA PRO A 85 39.08 -33.86 87.62
C PRO A 85 37.66 -34.44 87.41
N ILE A 86 36.95 -34.87 88.46
CA ILE A 86 35.56 -35.36 88.30
C ILE A 86 34.61 -34.20 87.97
N ALA A 87 34.76 -33.05 88.65
CA ALA A 87 33.98 -31.85 88.32
C ALA A 87 34.29 -31.35 86.89
N ILE A 88 35.57 -31.36 86.50
CA ILE A 88 36.00 -31.05 85.13
C ILE A 88 35.40 -32.06 84.12
N ALA A 89 35.36 -33.36 84.43
CA ALA A 89 34.79 -34.37 83.54
C ALA A 89 33.29 -34.17 83.29
N ILE A 90 32.51 -33.88 84.33
CA ILE A 90 31.07 -33.60 84.16
C ILE A 90 30.85 -32.29 83.39
N PHE A 91 31.61 -31.23 83.70
CA PHE A 91 31.53 -29.97 82.98
C PHE A 91 31.88 -30.11 81.50
N THR A 92 32.98 -30.78 81.17
CA THR A 92 33.42 -31.02 79.78
C THR A 92 32.47 -31.93 79.01
N ILE A 93 31.82 -32.91 79.65
CA ILE A 93 30.74 -33.69 79.01
C ILE A 93 29.54 -32.78 78.69
N LEU A 94 29.04 -32.00 79.65
CA LEU A 94 27.89 -31.11 79.42
C LEU A 94 28.19 -30.03 78.37
N ASP A 95 29.37 -29.41 78.43
CA ASP A 95 29.87 -28.46 77.45
C ASP A 95 29.98 -29.11 76.05
N SER A 96 30.55 -30.31 75.93
CA SER A 96 30.62 -31.01 74.63
C SER A 96 29.24 -31.34 74.04
N VAL A 97 28.25 -31.68 74.87
CA VAL A 97 26.86 -31.91 74.43
C VAL A 97 26.18 -30.61 74.02
N GLN A 98 26.42 -29.52 74.76
CA GLN A 98 25.93 -28.19 74.41
C GLN A 98 26.54 -27.70 73.09
N GLN A 99 27.86 -27.83 72.92
CA GLN A 99 28.57 -27.50 71.68
C GLN A 99 28.08 -28.37 70.50
N MET A 100 27.88 -29.67 70.69
CA MET A 100 27.32 -30.54 69.65
C MET A 100 25.91 -30.11 69.23
N ASN A 101 25.06 -29.71 70.19
CA ASN A 101 23.70 -29.25 69.87
C ASN A 101 23.70 -27.87 69.22
N GLN A 102 24.57 -26.95 69.65
CA GLN A 102 24.78 -25.66 68.96
C GLN A 102 25.31 -25.86 67.53
N SER A 103 26.28 -26.76 67.35
CA SER A 103 26.83 -27.13 66.03
C SER A 103 25.77 -27.74 65.10
N LYS A 104 24.95 -28.68 65.59
CA LYS A 104 23.81 -29.23 64.84
C LYS A 104 22.80 -28.15 64.44
N ASN A 105 22.48 -27.22 65.34
CA ASN A 105 21.57 -26.11 65.05
C ASN A 105 22.17 -25.15 64.01
N GLN A 106 23.46 -24.81 64.12
CA GLN A 106 24.18 -24.01 63.11
C GLN A 106 24.20 -24.71 61.74
N PHE A 107 24.47 -26.01 61.70
CA PHE A 107 24.45 -26.81 60.47
C PHE A 107 23.05 -26.86 59.83
N ASN A 108 21.99 -27.05 60.62
CA ASN A 108 20.62 -27.02 60.12
C ASN A 108 20.21 -25.62 59.61
N VAL A 109 20.67 -24.55 60.25
CA VAL A 109 20.47 -23.17 59.78
C VAL A 109 21.24 -22.92 58.47
N GLN A 110 22.49 -23.39 58.35
CA GLN A 110 23.26 -23.32 57.11
C GLN A 110 22.60 -24.12 55.97
N LEU A 111 22.09 -25.32 56.24
CA LEU A 111 21.33 -26.11 55.27
C LEU A 111 20.07 -25.38 54.79
N ARG A 112 19.33 -24.73 55.69
CA ARG A 112 18.14 -23.96 55.31
C ARG A 112 18.52 -22.76 54.43
N ILE A 113 19.53 -21.98 54.83
CA ILE A 113 20.02 -20.83 54.05
C ILE A 113 20.54 -21.30 52.67
N ALA A 114 21.24 -22.43 52.60
CA ALA A 114 21.71 -22.98 51.32
C ALA A 114 20.57 -23.47 50.42
N ALA A 115 19.47 -23.98 50.98
CA ALA A 115 18.26 -24.35 50.23
C ALA A 115 17.50 -23.10 49.73
N GLU A 116 17.30 -22.12 50.62
CA GLU A 116 16.64 -20.84 50.35
C GLU A 116 17.37 -20.04 49.26
N ASN A 117 18.70 -19.88 49.39
CA ASN A 117 19.54 -19.27 48.36
C ASN A 117 19.41 -20.00 47.02
N ARG A 118 19.47 -21.35 47.02
CA ARG A 118 19.34 -22.16 45.80
C ARG A 118 17.97 -22.02 45.14
N GLU A 119 16.91 -21.85 45.91
CA GLU A 119 15.56 -21.57 45.38
C GLU A 119 15.52 -20.17 44.74
N THR A 120 16.11 -19.16 45.37
CA THR A 120 16.23 -17.82 44.76
C THR A 120 17.11 -17.81 43.50
N ASP A 121 18.22 -18.54 43.47
CA ASP A 121 19.09 -18.69 42.29
C ASP A 121 18.33 -19.35 41.12
N LEU A 122 17.55 -20.40 41.41
CA LEU A 122 16.70 -21.07 40.41
C LEU A 122 15.59 -20.14 39.90
N HIS A 123 14.96 -19.36 40.78
CA HIS A 123 13.94 -18.38 40.40
C HIS A 123 14.53 -17.31 39.47
N ILE A 124 15.64 -16.68 39.87
CA ILE A 124 16.36 -15.66 39.09
C ILE A 124 16.82 -16.23 37.73
N ALA A 125 17.36 -17.45 37.71
CA ALA A 125 17.75 -18.13 36.47
C ALA A 125 16.56 -18.43 35.55
N SER A 126 15.38 -18.73 36.11
CA SER A 126 14.15 -18.95 35.32
C SER A 126 13.58 -17.64 34.76
N GLU A 127 13.52 -16.57 35.55
CA GLU A 127 13.12 -15.25 35.07
C GLU A 127 14.06 -14.72 33.97
N ASN A 128 15.37 -14.83 34.17
CA ASN A 128 16.34 -14.34 33.19
C ASN A 128 16.23 -15.12 31.88
N ARG A 129 16.07 -16.45 31.95
CA ARG A 129 15.79 -17.28 30.76
C ARG A 129 14.49 -16.86 30.05
N GLN A 130 13.43 -16.50 30.79
CA GLN A 130 12.20 -16.02 30.17
C GLN A 130 12.42 -14.66 29.47
N LYS A 131 13.09 -13.72 30.14
CA LYS A 131 13.46 -12.41 29.56
C LYS A 131 14.33 -12.59 28.30
N ASP A 132 15.29 -13.51 28.31
CA ASP A 132 16.12 -13.85 27.14
C ASP A 132 15.27 -14.43 25.98
N LEU A 133 14.32 -15.31 26.27
CA LEU A 133 13.39 -15.88 25.28
C LEU A 133 12.46 -14.80 24.69
N ASP A 134 11.94 -13.91 25.54
CA ASP A 134 11.05 -12.82 25.16
C ASP A 134 11.80 -11.82 24.26
N ILE A 135 12.99 -11.35 24.67
CA ILE A 135 13.88 -10.48 23.88
C ILE A 135 14.25 -11.15 22.56
N ALA A 136 14.59 -12.44 22.57
CA ALA A 136 14.87 -13.18 21.34
C ALA A 136 13.62 -13.29 20.44
N SER A 137 12.41 -13.40 21.00
CA SER A 137 11.15 -13.39 20.22
C SER A 137 10.87 -12.02 19.59
N GLU A 138 11.06 -10.94 20.35
CA GLU A 138 10.84 -9.57 19.91
C GLU A 138 11.82 -9.18 18.80
N ASN A 139 13.10 -9.54 18.95
CA ASN A 139 14.13 -9.31 17.93
C ASN A 139 13.82 -10.10 16.65
N ARG A 140 13.47 -11.40 16.73
CA ARG A 140 13.05 -12.18 15.55
C ARG A 140 11.83 -11.58 14.84
N TRP A 141 10.88 -10.99 15.58
CA TRP A 141 9.73 -10.31 14.99
C TRP A 141 10.12 -8.99 14.31
N LYS A 142 11.01 -8.18 14.92
CA LYS A 142 11.60 -6.98 14.30
C LYS A 142 12.36 -7.33 13.02
N ASP A 143 13.23 -8.34 13.07
CA ASP A 143 14.02 -8.81 11.93
C ASP A 143 13.12 -9.28 10.79
N TYR A 144 12.07 -10.05 11.08
CA TYR A 144 11.06 -10.45 10.10
C TYR A 144 10.34 -9.25 9.46
N LYS A 145 9.91 -8.27 10.27
CA LYS A 145 9.24 -7.06 9.80
C LYS A 145 10.14 -6.21 8.90
N ILE A 146 11.40 -6.01 9.30
CA ILE A 146 12.42 -5.29 8.52
C ILE A 146 12.70 -6.02 7.20
N ALA A 147 12.81 -7.36 7.24
CA ALA A 147 13.04 -8.16 6.05
C ALA A 147 11.88 -8.07 5.05
N GLU A 148 10.63 -8.11 5.51
CA GLU A 148 9.47 -7.99 4.62
C GLU A 148 9.30 -6.57 4.07
N GLU A 149 9.48 -5.53 4.90
CA GLU A 149 9.53 -4.12 4.44
C GLU A 149 10.62 -3.89 3.39
N THR A 150 11.79 -4.52 3.56
CA THR A 150 12.88 -4.50 2.58
C THR A 150 12.48 -5.21 1.29
N ARG A 151 11.91 -6.42 1.38
CA ARG A 151 11.49 -7.21 0.20
C ARG A 151 10.40 -6.52 -0.63
N VAL A 152 9.48 -5.80 0.02
CA VAL A 152 8.48 -4.97 -0.68
C VAL A 152 9.18 -3.82 -1.42
N LYS A 153 10.05 -3.08 -0.71
CA LYS A 153 10.78 -1.94 -1.28
C LYS A 153 11.72 -2.32 -2.43
N ASP A 154 12.46 -3.41 -2.32
CA ASP A 154 13.35 -3.91 -3.38
C ASP A 154 12.56 -4.26 -4.65
N ARG A 155 11.35 -4.81 -4.47
CA ARG A 155 10.43 -5.11 -5.59
C ARG A 155 9.86 -3.83 -6.23
N GLU A 156 9.53 -2.82 -5.44
CA GLU A 156 9.08 -1.51 -5.94
C GLU A 156 10.18 -0.80 -6.74
N VAL A 157 11.42 -0.82 -6.25
CA VAL A 157 12.59 -0.26 -6.96
C VAL A 157 12.82 -0.98 -8.28
N ALA A 158 12.82 -2.32 -8.30
CA ALA A 158 13.03 -3.09 -9.53
C ALA A 158 11.94 -2.86 -10.60
N ASP A 159 10.68 -2.69 -10.18
CA ASP A 159 9.56 -2.35 -11.07
C ASP A 159 9.66 -0.92 -11.62
N ASP A 160 10.06 0.06 -10.80
CA ASP A 160 10.27 1.44 -11.24
C ASP A 160 11.50 1.59 -12.17
N GLU A 161 12.57 0.84 -11.91
CA GLU A 161 13.75 0.73 -12.79
C GLU A 161 13.40 0.08 -14.13
N GLN A 162 12.63 -1.03 -14.13
CA GLN A 162 12.17 -1.68 -15.36
C GLN A 162 11.34 -0.70 -16.22
N LYS A 163 10.41 0.02 -15.61
CA LYS A 163 9.60 1.04 -16.29
C LYS A 163 10.43 2.24 -16.75
N HIS A 164 11.49 2.60 -16.03
CA HIS A 164 12.44 3.63 -16.45
C HIS A 164 13.21 3.20 -17.70
N SER A 165 13.83 2.01 -17.69
CA SER A 165 14.55 1.47 -18.86
C SER A 165 13.67 1.46 -20.09
N MET A 166 12.44 0.95 -19.96
CA MET A 166 11.51 0.85 -21.09
C MET A 166 11.21 2.22 -21.74
N LEU A 167 11.08 3.29 -20.95
CA LEU A 167 10.89 4.64 -21.48
C LEU A 167 12.14 5.14 -22.22
N ILE A 168 13.33 4.95 -21.64
CA ILE A 168 14.61 5.34 -22.24
C ILE A 168 14.89 4.55 -23.53
N ASP A 169 14.61 3.24 -23.53
CA ASP A 169 14.72 2.37 -24.70
C ASP A 169 13.76 2.82 -25.81
N HIS A 170 12.53 3.21 -25.46
CA HIS A 170 11.56 3.72 -26.43
C HIS A 170 11.97 5.09 -27.00
N GLN A 171 12.39 6.04 -26.15
CA GLN A 171 12.90 7.34 -26.59
C GLN A 171 14.17 7.20 -27.45
N THR A 172 15.06 6.26 -27.11
CA THR A 172 16.25 5.92 -27.91
C THR A 172 15.87 5.33 -29.27
N PHE A 173 14.85 4.48 -29.33
CA PHE A 173 14.29 3.97 -30.59
C PHE A 173 13.70 5.10 -31.45
N LEU A 174 12.86 5.98 -30.89
CA LEU A 174 12.29 7.11 -31.63
C LEU A 174 13.37 8.08 -32.14
N SER A 175 14.38 8.40 -31.32
CA SER A 175 15.51 9.24 -31.71
C SER A 175 16.26 8.65 -32.91
N LYS A 176 16.61 7.35 -32.87
CA LYS A 176 17.23 6.64 -33.99
C LYS A 176 16.35 6.60 -35.24
N LEU A 177 15.03 6.50 -35.08
CA LEU A 177 14.07 6.51 -36.19
C LEU A 177 14.03 7.87 -36.89
N ILE A 178 13.87 8.96 -36.13
CA ILE A 178 13.89 10.33 -36.66
C ILE A 178 15.23 10.64 -37.35
N LEU A 179 16.35 10.25 -36.75
CA LEU A 179 17.68 10.50 -37.30
C LEU A 179 17.97 9.70 -38.58
N LYS A 180 17.31 8.56 -38.81
CA LYS A 180 17.51 7.70 -39.98
C LYS A 180 16.53 8.00 -41.11
N GLU A 181 15.23 8.08 -40.83
CA GLU A 181 14.18 8.27 -41.84
C GLU A 181 13.81 9.76 -42.05
N GLY A 182 14.36 10.65 -41.20
CA GLY A 182 14.12 12.09 -41.22
C GLY A 182 12.75 12.50 -40.67
N VAL A 183 12.38 13.75 -40.95
CA VAL A 183 11.05 14.32 -40.64
C VAL A 183 9.96 13.78 -41.60
N HIS A 184 10.33 12.88 -42.52
CA HIS A 184 9.48 12.39 -43.60
C HIS A 184 8.75 11.07 -43.30
N LEU A 185 8.69 10.61 -42.03
CA LEU A 185 7.91 9.43 -41.61
C LEU A 185 6.46 9.44 -42.13
N ASN A 186 5.91 10.64 -42.35
CA ASN A 186 4.60 10.93 -42.92
C ASN A 186 4.41 10.42 -44.37
N ASN A 187 5.48 10.37 -45.16
CA ASN A 187 5.46 9.93 -46.55
C ASN A 187 5.11 8.41 -46.63
N THR A 188 4.30 8.03 -47.61
CA THR A 188 3.86 6.63 -47.84
C THR A 188 5.02 5.64 -47.92
N ASN A 189 6.18 6.06 -48.44
CA ASN A 189 7.40 5.24 -48.52
C ASN A 189 7.91 4.71 -47.16
N TYR A 190 7.46 5.27 -46.03
CA TYR A 190 7.86 4.87 -44.68
C TYR A 190 6.76 4.14 -43.89
N GLU A 191 5.75 3.56 -44.55
CA GLU A 191 4.66 2.82 -43.90
C GLU A 191 5.14 1.76 -42.89
N ALA A 192 6.11 0.93 -43.26
CA ALA A 192 6.68 -0.09 -42.36
C ALA A 192 7.36 0.52 -41.12
N ALA A 193 8.01 1.69 -41.26
CA ALA A 193 8.62 2.42 -40.16
C ALA A 193 7.55 3.00 -39.20
N ARG A 194 6.47 3.59 -39.75
CA ARG A 194 5.30 4.04 -38.98
C ARG A 194 4.62 2.90 -38.24
N PHE A 195 4.43 1.75 -38.89
CA PHE A 195 3.83 0.57 -38.27
C PHE A 195 4.65 0.07 -37.07
N VAL A 196 5.97 -0.09 -37.24
CA VAL A 196 6.88 -0.52 -36.14
C VAL A 196 6.93 0.53 -35.02
N ALA A 197 6.88 1.83 -35.36
CA ALA A 197 6.81 2.90 -34.38
C ALA A 197 5.52 2.84 -33.56
N ARG A 198 4.35 2.88 -34.20
CA ARG A 198 3.03 2.75 -33.56
C ARG A 198 2.93 1.49 -32.71
N PHE A 199 3.34 0.33 -33.23
CA PHE A 199 3.38 -0.93 -32.48
C PHE A 199 4.20 -0.81 -31.19
N LYS A 200 5.43 -0.28 -31.26
CA LYS A 200 6.28 -0.07 -30.08
C LYS A 200 5.71 0.98 -29.11
N THR A 201 5.08 2.04 -29.61
CA THR A 201 4.48 3.10 -28.80
C THR A 201 3.25 2.60 -28.04
N LEU A 202 2.34 1.87 -28.70
CA LEU A 202 1.18 1.25 -28.05
C LEU A 202 1.58 0.20 -27.00
N ILE A 203 2.67 -0.54 -27.22
CA ILE A 203 3.22 -1.50 -26.25
C ILE A 203 3.89 -0.80 -25.06
N ALA A 204 4.56 0.35 -25.27
CA ALA A 204 5.11 1.17 -24.20
C ALA A 204 3.98 1.75 -23.32
N PHE A 205 2.95 2.34 -23.92
CA PHE A 205 1.80 2.89 -23.16
C PHE A 205 1.07 1.86 -22.29
N ARG A 206 1.10 0.55 -22.63
CA ARG A 206 0.50 -0.52 -21.82
C ARG A 206 1.35 -1.01 -20.64
N GLN A 207 2.63 -0.66 -20.58
CA GLN A 207 3.58 -1.13 -19.55
C GLN A 207 4.11 -0.01 -18.65
N LEU A 208 4.12 1.23 -19.14
CA LEU A 208 4.51 2.39 -18.36
C LEU A 208 3.44 2.78 -17.32
N ASP A 209 3.89 3.22 -16.15
CA ASP A 209 3.06 3.90 -15.15
C ASP A 209 2.56 5.27 -15.67
N PRO A 210 1.54 5.88 -15.03
CA PRO A 210 0.94 7.12 -15.52
C PRO A 210 1.92 8.30 -15.71
N LYS A 211 2.90 8.47 -14.83
CA LYS A 211 3.90 9.54 -14.92
C LYS A 211 4.79 9.34 -16.14
N ARG A 212 5.20 8.10 -16.41
CA ARG A 212 5.96 7.74 -17.62
C ARG A 212 5.10 7.75 -18.89
N LYS A 213 3.79 7.42 -18.82
CA LYS A 213 2.84 7.63 -19.93
C LYS A 213 2.76 9.12 -20.30
N THR A 214 2.59 10.02 -19.33
CA THR A 214 2.60 11.48 -19.55
C THR A 214 3.88 11.95 -20.23
N LEU A 215 5.05 11.48 -19.77
CA LEU A 215 6.34 11.86 -20.36
C LEU A 215 6.53 11.30 -21.78
N LEU A 216 6.07 10.07 -22.07
CA LEU A 216 6.06 9.51 -23.42
C LEU A 216 5.14 10.31 -24.35
N PHE A 217 3.91 10.61 -23.93
CA PHE A 217 2.99 11.43 -24.73
C PHE A 217 3.58 12.81 -25.04
N LYS A 218 4.09 13.51 -24.02
CA LYS A 218 4.71 14.83 -24.20
C LYS A 218 5.95 14.76 -25.11
N SER A 219 6.72 13.68 -25.07
CA SER A 219 7.83 13.43 -26.02
C SER A 219 7.35 13.28 -27.47
N LEU A 220 6.27 12.53 -27.69
CA LEU A 220 5.69 12.30 -29.02
C LEU A 220 5.11 13.59 -29.63
N TYR A 221 4.40 14.39 -28.83
CA TYR A 221 3.81 15.65 -29.30
C TYR A 221 4.88 16.72 -29.59
N VAL A 222 5.84 16.92 -28.69
CA VAL A 222 6.96 17.88 -28.91
C VAL A 222 7.82 17.47 -30.10
N GLY A 223 8.02 16.16 -30.31
CA GLY A 223 8.68 15.63 -31.50
C GLY A 223 7.86 15.68 -32.79
N LYS A 224 6.62 16.21 -32.76
CA LYS A 224 5.64 16.20 -33.86
C LYS A 224 5.37 14.82 -34.47
N LEU A 225 5.51 13.75 -33.66
CA LEU A 225 5.28 12.38 -34.11
C LEU A 225 3.80 11.98 -34.04
N ALA A 226 3.00 12.61 -33.18
CA ALA A 226 1.61 12.25 -32.95
C ALA A 226 0.72 13.48 -32.75
N GLY A 227 -0.57 13.33 -33.06
CA GLY A 227 -1.60 14.26 -32.60
C GLY A 227 -1.84 15.49 -33.48
N ARG A 228 -1.89 15.32 -34.80
CA ARG A 228 -2.46 16.31 -35.73
C ARG A 228 -3.34 15.61 -36.77
N LEU A 229 -4.61 15.95 -36.83
CA LEU A 229 -5.58 15.59 -37.88
C LEU A 229 -5.33 16.39 -39.17
N ASP A 230 -4.76 17.60 -39.03
CA ASP A 230 -4.54 18.57 -40.11
C ASP A 230 -3.25 18.29 -40.92
N GLU A 231 -2.36 17.45 -40.39
CA GLU A 231 -1.07 17.05 -40.97
C GLU A 231 -1.02 15.52 -41.01
N ASP A 232 -0.19 14.92 -41.88
CA ASP A 232 0.08 13.47 -41.81
C ASP A 232 0.58 13.09 -40.40
N MET A 233 -0.03 12.08 -39.77
CA MET A 233 0.47 11.53 -38.51
C MET A 233 1.57 10.48 -38.77
N ALA A 234 2.75 10.68 -38.18
CA ALA A 234 3.81 9.67 -38.17
C ALA A 234 3.44 8.47 -37.27
N ILE A 235 2.80 8.75 -36.14
CA ILE A 235 2.35 7.78 -35.13
C ILE A 235 0.92 8.12 -34.73
N ASP A 236 -0.04 7.44 -35.33
CA ASP A 236 -1.43 7.44 -34.88
C ASP A 236 -1.54 6.77 -33.49
N LEU A 237 -2.26 7.43 -32.57
CA LEU A 237 -2.47 6.98 -31.20
C LEU A 237 -3.84 6.34 -30.95
N SER A 238 -4.66 6.12 -31.99
CA SER A 238 -5.93 5.39 -31.84
C SER A 238 -5.74 4.05 -31.10
N SER A 239 -6.69 3.69 -30.24
CA SER A 239 -6.61 2.50 -29.37
C SER A 239 -5.40 2.42 -28.42
N ALA A 240 -4.70 3.53 -28.14
CA ALA A 240 -3.68 3.60 -27.09
C ALA A 240 -4.27 3.43 -25.69
N ASP A 241 -3.51 2.80 -24.80
CA ASP A 241 -3.83 2.74 -23.37
C ASP A 241 -3.23 3.93 -22.63
N LEU A 242 -3.98 5.03 -22.60
CA LEU A 242 -3.64 6.27 -21.91
C LEU A 242 -4.38 6.38 -20.56
N SER A 243 -4.84 5.25 -19.99
CA SER A 243 -5.53 5.24 -18.71
C SER A 243 -4.69 5.83 -17.56
N ASN A 244 -5.35 6.58 -16.68
CA ASN A 244 -4.82 7.29 -15.52
C ASN A 244 -3.78 8.39 -15.84
N ILE A 245 -3.52 8.69 -17.12
CA ILE A 245 -2.53 9.70 -17.54
C ILE A 245 -2.91 11.10 -17.04
N ASP A 246 -1.90 11.92 -16.72
CA ASP A 246 -2.11 13.35 -16.43
C ASP A 246 -1.61 14.21 -17.59
N PHE A 247 -2.54 14.90 -18.25
CA PHE A 247 -2.30 15.87 -19.31
C PHE A 247 -2.12 17.30 -18.79
N ALA A 248 -2.11 17.51 -17.47
CA ALA A 248 -1.95 18.84 -16.87
C ALA A 248 -0.86 19.67 -17.56
N SER A 249 -1.25 20.87 -17.97
CA SER A 249 -0.34 21.90 -18.47
C SER A 249 0.06 22.81 -17.31
N PRO A 250 1.29 23.34 -17.30
CA PRO A 250 1.56 24.60 -16.60
C PRO A 250 0.54 25.65 -17.04
N ARG A 251 0.12 26.52 -16.11
CA ARG A 251 -0.87 27.59 -16.33
C ARG A 251 -0.26 28.80 -17.05
N ASP A 252 0.39 28.56 -18.19
CA ASP A 252 0.74 29.64 -19.11
C ASP A 252 -0.54 30.20 -19.74
N HIS A 253 -0.57 31.51 -20.02
CA HIS A 253 -1.82 32.26 -20.20
C HIS A 253 -2.57 31.95 -21.52
N ILE A 254 -3.40 30.91 -21.50
CA ILE A 254 -4.23 30.41 -22.63
C ILE A 254 -5.01 31.52 -23.37
N ALA A 255 -5.49 32.55 -22.65
CA ALA A 255 -6.47 33.52 -23.16
C ALA A 255 -6.01 34.44 -24.31
N LEU A 256 -4.73 34.40 -24.74
CA LEU A 256 -4.18 35.33 -25.72
C LEU A 256 -3.35 34.67 -26.86
N THR A 257 -3.18 33.34 -26.87
CA THR A 257 -2.34 32.66 -27.86
C THR A 257 -3.18 32.07 -29.01
N PRO A 258 -2.72 32.14 -30.29
CA PRO A 258 -3.52 31.72 -31.44
C PRO A 258 -3.82 30.20 -31.40
N PRO A 259 -4.97 29.72 -31.93
CA PRO A 259 -5.40 28.33 -31.83
C PRO A 259 -4.32 27.28 -32.12
N SER A 260 -3.52 27.47 -33.18
CA SER A 260 -2.44 26.59 -33.64
C SER A 260 -1.23 26.47 -32.70
N SER A 261 -1.17 27.26 -31.63
CA SER A 261 -0.10 27.24 -30.62
C SER A 261 -0.45 26.43 -29.36
N HIS A 262 -1.68 25.94 -29.23
CA HIS A 262 -2.08 25.18 -28.04
C HIS A 262 -1.34 23.83 -27.92
N PRO A 263 -1.07 23.32 -26.69
CA PRO A 263 -0.38 22.05 -26.47
C PRO A 263 -1.13 20.80 -26.95
N TYR A 264 -2.37 20.95 -27.44
CA TYR A 264 -3.22 19.86 -27.93
C TYR A 264 -4.06 20.31 -29.14
N TYR A 265 -3.48 21.12 -30.02
CA TYR A 265 -4.13 21.50 -31.29
C TYR A 265 -4.19 20.30 -32.25
N SER A 266 -5.38 20.00 -32.79
CA SER A 266 -5.59 18.97 -33.83
C SER A 266 -5.38 17.50 -33.37
N VAL A 267 -5.39 17.21 -32.07
CA VAL A 267 -5.07 15.85 -31.57
C VAL A 267 -6.18 14.82 -31.85
N ASN A 268 -5.80 13.62 -32.28
CA ASN A 268 -6.68 12.46 -32.39
C ASN A 268 -6.50 11.50 -31.20
N PHE A 269 -7.56 11.34 -30.40
CA PHE A 269 -7.72 10.38 -29.30
C PHE A 269 -8.87 9.39 -29.53
N SER A 270 -9.34 9.24 -30.79
CA SER A 270 -10.43 8.31 -31.11
C SER A 270 -10.10 6.87 -30.71
N ASP A 271 -11.09 6.12 -30.23
CA ASP A 271 -10.97 4.73 -29.76
C ASP A 271 -9.96 4.52 -28.60
N THR A 272 -9.39 5.56 -27.99
CA THR A 272 -8.38 5.43 -26.93
C THR A 272 -8.98 5.07 -25.57
N ASN A 273 -8.19 4.39 -24.73
CA ASN A 273 -8.52 4.21 -23.32
C ASN A 273 -7.94 5.37 -22.51
N LEU A 274 -8.82 6.20 -21.96
CA LEU A 274 -8.54 7.42 -21.20
C LEU A 274 -9.23 7.40 -19.82
N LYS A 275 -9.60 6.21 -19.32
CA LYS A 275 -10.25 6.08 -18.01
C LYS A 275 -9.37 6.63 -16.90
N ASN A 276 -9.99 7.34 -15.95
CA ASN A 276 -9.31 8.09 -14.88
C ASN A 276 -8.30 9.17 -15.37
N ALA A 277 -8.32 9.59 -16.66
CA ALA A 277 -7.39 10.60 -17.14
C ALA A 277 -7.67 11.99 -16.53
N SER A 278 -6.62 12.80 -16.42
CA SER A 278 -6.63 14.13 -15.82
C SER A 278 -6.28 15.19 -16.86
N PHE A 279 -7.16 16.18 -17.02
CA PHE A 279 -7.01 17.31 -17.94
C PHE A 279 -7.17 18.63 -17.17
N ASN A 280 -6.16 18.95 -16.34
CA ASN A 280 -6.16 20.14 -15.50
C ASN A 280 -5.54 21.34 -16.24
N SER A 281 -6.28 22.45 -16.34
CA SER A 281 -5.86 23.68 -17.02
C SER A 281 -5.41 23.46 -18.47
N VAL A 282 -6.11 22.57 -19.19
CA VAL A 282 -5.80 22.19 -20.58
C VAL A 282 -6.66 23.00 -21.56
N SER A 283 -6.02 23.49 -22.63
CA SER A 283 -6.72 24.07 -23.79
C SER A 283 -6.73 23.08 -24.96
N PHE A 284 -7.87 22.95 -25.62
CA PHE A 284 -8.10 22.05 -26.74
C PHE A 284 -8.72 22.78 -27.93
N PHE A 285 -8.24 22.46 -29.13
CA PHE A 285 -8.80 22.98 -30.38
C PHE A 285 -8.75 21.91 -31.48
N ASN A 286 -9.88 21.64 -32.12
CA ASN A 286 -10.03 20.64 -33.19
C ASN A 286 -9.62 19.21 -32.75
N VAL A 287 -10.24 18.68 -31.69
CA VAL A 287 -9.80 17.39 -31.07
C VAL A 287 -10.87 16.31 -31.20
N SER A 288 -10.46 15.08 -31.51
CA SER A 288 -11.37 13.93 -31.59
C SER A 288 -11.18 12.96 -30.42
N PHE A 289 -12.24 12.74 -29.65
CA PHE A 289 -12.38 11.65 -28.67
C PHE A 289 -13.48 10.67 -29.11
N VAL A 290 -13.69 10.52 -30.42
CA VAL A 290 -14.75 9.68 -30.99
C VAL A 290 -14.62 8.23 -30.54
N GLU A 291 -15.72 7.64 -30.03
CA GLU A 291 -15.79 6.31 -29.40
C GLU A 291 -14.77 6.05 -28.25
N ALA A 292 -14.11 7.09 -27.71
CA ALA A 292 -13.07 6.93 -26.68
C ALA A 292 -13.66 6.48 -25.32
N MET A 293 -12.87 5.74 -24.54
CA MET A 293 -13.23 5.29 -23.19
C MET A 293 -12.68 6.25 -22.13
N MET A 294 -13.47 7.25 -21.76
CA MET A 294 -13.14 8.35 -20.85
C MET A 294 -13.94 8.28 -19.53
N ASP A 295 -14.28 7.08 -19.04
CA ASP A 295 -14.96 6.92 -17.75
C ASP A 295 -14.11 7.51 -16.60
N ASP A 296 -14.76 8.15 -15.63
CA ASP A 296 -14.14 8.80 -14.47
C ASP A 296 -13.09 9.89 -14.80
N VAL A 297 -13.07 10.42 -16.04
CA VAL A 297 -12.18 11.51 -16.47
C VAL A 297 -12.44 12.81 -15.70
N ILE A 298 -11.38 13.60 -15.47
CA ILE A 298 -11.46 14.93 -14.85
C ILE A 298 -11.02 16.01 -15.85
N MET A 299 -11.95 16.86 -16.24
CA MET A 299 -11.76 18.04 -17.11
C MET A 299 -11.91 19.30 -16.24
N LEU A 300 -10.81 19.82 -15.68
CA LEU A 300 -10.81 20.92 -14.71
C LEU A 300 -10.17 22.18 -15.31
N SER A 301 -10.90 23.30 -15.29
CA SER A 301 -10.44 24.58 -15.85
C SER A 301 -10.04 24.45 -17.33
N THR A 302 -10.82 23.72 -18.11
CA THR A 302 -10.55 23.46 -19.53
C THR A 302 -11.27 24.46 -20.43
N LEU A 303 -10.54 24.99 -21.42
CA LEU A 303 -11.05 25.91 -22.44
C LEU A 303 -11.01 25.19 -23.78
N THR A 304 -12.16 25.00 -24.43
CA THR A 304 -12.26 24.09 -25.58
C THR A 304 -13.10 24.64 -26.72
N ALA A 305 -12.65 24.35 -27.95
CA ALA A 305 -13.43 24.58 -29.16
C ALA A 305 -13.27 23.42 -30.15
N LEU A 306 -14.33 23.10 -30.89
CA LEU A 306 -14.33 22.08 -31.94
C LEU A 306 -13.86 20.69 -31.44
N ILE A 307 -14.44 20.18 -30.34
CA ILE A 307 -14.20 18.80 -29.89
C ILE A 307 -15.34 17.89 -30.31
N SER A 308 -15.00 16.68 -30.77
CA SER A 308 -15.96 15.58 -30.94
C SER A 308 -15.77 14.49 -29.89
N PHE A 309 -16.71 14.40 -28.95
CA PHE A 309 -16.91 13.26 -28.03
C PHE A 309 -17.95 12.27 -28.57
N ARG A 310 -18.22 12.25 -29.89
CA ARG A 310 -19.30 11.44 -30.47
C ARG A 310 -19.12 9.95 -30.12
N GLY A 311 -20.13 9.36 -29.48
CA GLY A 311 -20.10 7.96 -29.02
C GLY A 311 -19.22 7.66 -27.80
N ALA A 312 -18.46 8.64 -27.29
CA ALA A 312 -17.53 8.43 -26.18
C ALA A 312 -18.23 7.94 -24.90
N SER A 313 -17.56 7.04 -24.18
CA SER A 313 -17.94 6.65 -22.82
C SER A 313 -17.36 7.67 -21.86
N LEU A 314 -18.20 8.44 -21.18
CA LEU A 314 -17.85 9.51 -20.24
C LEU A 314 -18.55 9.25 -18.89
N LEU A 315 -18.68 7.99 -18.49
CA LEU A 315 -19.45 7.62 -17.30
C LEU A 315 -18.79 8.20 -16.05
N ARG A 316 -19.56 8.90 -15.20
CA ARG A 316 -19.07 9.62 -14.00
C ARG A 316 -17.98 10.68 -14.29
N ALA A 317 -17.87 11.16 -15.53
CA ALA A 317 -16.92 12.20 -15.89
C ALA A 317 -17.20 13.51 -15.12
N LYS A 318 -16.16 14.32 -14.89
CA LYS A 318 -16.25 15.60 -14.18
C LYS A 318 -15.79 16.74 -15.07
N PHE A 319 -16.70 17.66 -15.39
CA PHE A 319 -16.41 18.87 -16.15
C PHE A 319 -16.60 20.08 -15.23
N LEU A 320 -15.48 20.66 -14.80
CA LEU A 320 -15.42 21.61 -13.68
C LEU A 320 -14.80 22.94 -14.14
N TYR A 321 -15.47 24.06 -13.87
CA TYR A 321 -15.02 25.44 -14.16
C TYR A 321 -14.53 25.61 -15.61
N SER A 322 -15.32 25.15 -16.58
CA SER A 322 -14.84 24.85 -17.94
C SER A 322 -15.76 25.44 -19.02
N HIS A 323 -15.19 26.01 -20.09
CA HIS A 323 -15.91 26.73 -21.15
C HIS A 323 -15.70 26.08 -22.54
N TYR A 324 -16.80 25.73 -23.20
CA TYR A 324 -16.91 24.76 -24.29
C TYR A 324 -17.69 25.36 -25.46
N ILE A 325 -17.07 25.50 -26.64
CA ILE A 325 -17.70 26.12 -27.83
C ILE A 325 -17.76 25.14 -28.99
N ASN A 326 -18.96 24.93 -29.56
CA ASN A 326 -19.19 24.07 -30.73
C ASN A 326 -18.63 22.64 -30.51
N ILE A 327 -19.18 21.97 -29.50
CA ILE A 327 -18.73 20.66 -29.00
C ILE A 327 -19.79 19.59 -29.25
N ASN A 328 -19.37 18.43 -29.76
CA ASN A 328 -20.25 17.34 -30.16
C ASN A 328 -20.17 16.15 -29.19
N PHE A 329 -21.12 16.06 -28.26
CA PHE A 329 -21.40 14.92 -27.37
C PHE A 329 -22.50 13.99 -27.92
N ALA A 330 -22.87 14.05 -29.21
CA ALA A 330 -23.93 13.21 -29.74
C ALA A 330 -23.62 11.71 -29.55
N THR A 331 -24.64 10.93 -29.21
CA THR A 331 -24.55 9.49 -28.84
C THR A 331 -23.56 9.14 -27.71
N ALA A 332 -23.02 10.12 -26.95
CA ALA A 332 -22.12 9.85 -25.82
C ALA A 332 -22.85 9.27 -24.59
N LYS A 333 -22.08 8.71 -23.65
CA LYS A 333 -22.58 8.13 -22.38
C LYS A 333 -22.04 8.92 -21.19
N LEU A 334 -22.80 9.89 -20.73
CA LEU A 334 -22.51 10.82 -19.63
C LEU A 334 -23.23 10.40 -18.32
N ASP A 335 -23.75 9.18 -18.22
CA ASP A 335 -24.51 8.73 -17.05
C ASP A 335 -23.71 8.89 -15.74
N GLY A 336 -24.36 9.47 -14.71
CA GLY A 336 -23.75 9.76 -13.40
C GLY A 336 -22.65 10.84 -13.40
N SER A 337 -22.43 11.56 -14.50
CA SER A 337 -21.41 12.63 -14.59
C SER A 337 -21.75 13.85 -13.75
N PHE A 338 -20.76 14.73 -13.54
CA PHE A 338 -20.92 15.99 -12.83
C PHE A 338 -20.37 17.16 -13.64
N PHE A 339 -21.25 18.09 -13.98
CA PHE A 339 -20.92 19.40 -14.57
C PHE A 339 -21.06 20.47 -13.48
N GLU A 340 -19.99 21.20 -13.19
CA GLU A 340 -19.96 22.27 -12.18
C GLU A 340 -19.30 23.51 -12.78
N HIS A 341 -19.99 24.65 -12.82
CA HIS A 341 -19.50 25.83 -13.55
C HIS A 341 -19.08 25.49 -14.98
N PHE A 342 -19.91 24.72 -15.67
CA PHE A 342 -19.72 24.31 -17.07
C PHE A 342 -20.51 25.26 -17.99
N GLU A 343 -19.82 25.91 -18.92
CA GLU A 343 -20.42 26.78 -19.91
C GLU A 343 -20.31 26.15 -21.30
N CYS A 344 -21.43 25.96 -21.99
CA CYS A 344 -21.49 25.36 -23.33
C CYS A 344 -22.26 26.26 -24.29
N ASP A 345 -21.60 26.78 -25.34
CA ASP A 345 -22.27 27.45 -26.48
C ASP A 345 -22.20 26.57 -27.73
N GLN A 346 -23.31 26.49 -28.46
CA GLN A 346 -23.45 25.72 -29.70
C GLN A 346 -23.13 24.20 -29.55
N CYS A 347 -23.32 23.65 -28.35
CA CYS A 347 -23.04 22.25 -28.06
C CYS A 347 -24.17 21.31 -28.50
N SER A 348 -23.83 20.05 -28.81
CA SER A 348 -24.80 19.02 -29.19
C SER A 348 -24.67 17.78 -28.31
N PHE A 349 -25.75 17.42 -27.62
CA PHE A 349 -25.93 16.24 -26.80
C PHE A 349 -26.95 15.26 -27.42
N ASN A 350 -27.29 15.43 -28.71
CA ASN A 350 -28.39 14.69 -29.34
C ASN A 350 -28.20 13.17 -29.25
N VAL A 351 -29.27 12.44 -28.90
CA VAL A 351 -29.29 10.98 -28.73
C VAL A 351 -28.27 10.44 -27.71
N SER A 352 -27.75 11.27 -26.80
CA SER A 352 -26.84 10.85 -25.72
C SER A 352 -27.59 10.43 -24.44
N SER A 353 -26.86 9.80 -23.52
CA SER A 353 -27.39 9.34 -22.23
C SER A 353 -26.72 10.12 -21.09
N LEU A 354 -27.50 10.84 -20.30
CA LEU A 354 -27.12 11.67 -19.15
C LEU A 354 -27.93 11.21 -17.90
N ILE A 355 -28.20 9.90 -17.78
CA ILE A 355 -29.04 9.37 -16.70
C ILE A 355 -28.33 9.57 -15.36
N GLY A 356 -29.02 10.19 -14.40
CA GLY A 356 -28.44 10.56 -13.11
C GLY A 356 -27.36 11.65 -13.17
N ILE A 357 -27.21 12.39 -14.29
CA ILE A 357 -26.24 13.48 -14.36
C ILE A 357 -26.52 14.54 -13.29
N ARG A 358 -25.45 15.15 -12.78
CA ARG A 358 -25.49 16.30 -11.88
C ARG A 358 -24.99 17.53 -12.64
N ILE A 359 -25.76 18.60 -12.65
CA ILE A 359 -25.46 19.85 -13.36
C ILE A 359 -25.67 21.00 -12.37
N GLN A 360 -24.60 21.72 -12.02
CA GLN A 360 -24.63 22.78 -11.02
C GLN A 360 -23.95 24.06 -11.51
N ASN A 361 -24.55 25.23 -11.24
CA ASN A 361 -24.02 26.56 -11.60
C ASN A 361 -23.54 26.66 -13.05
N SER A 362 -24.22 25.97 -13.97
CA SER A 362 -23.79 25.74 -15.36
C SER A 362 -24.72 26.43 -16.36
N LYS A 363 -24.22 26.68 -17.58
CA LYS A 363 -24.92 27.47 -18.60
C LYS A 363 -24.85 26.82 -19.97
N PHE A 364 -26.00 26.73 -20.63
CA PHE A 364 -26.14 26.17 -21.99
C PHE A 364 -26.79 27.20 -22.91
N VAL A 365 -26.09 27.53 -23.99
CA VAL A 365 -26.50 28.54 -24.99
C VAL A 365 -26.47 27.92 -26.38
N ASN A 366 -27.47 28.22 -27.22
CA ASN A 366 -27.60 27.71 -28.60
C ASN A 366 -27.45 26.17 -28.75
N SER A 367 -27.72 25.42 -27.68
CA SER A 367 -27.32 24.01 -27.55
C SER A 367 -28.47 23.04 -27.81
N THR A 368 -28.15 21.83 -28.25
CA THR A 368 -29.14 20.82 -28.67
C THR A 368 -29.06 19.55 -27.82
N PHE A 369 -30.22 19.04 -27.42
CA PHE A 369 -30.43 17.85 -26.58
C PHE A 369 -31.54 16.97 -27.17
N THR A 370 -31.74 16.96 -28.50
CA THR A 370 -32.84 16.21 -29.11
C THR A 370 -32.67 14.70 -28.91
N ASP A 371 -33.75 14.04 -28.47
CA ASP A 371 -33.79 12.61 -28.12
C ASP A 371 -32.81 12.19 -26.99
N THR A 372 -32.35 13.14 -26.16
CA THR A 372 -31.42 12.88 -25.04
C THR A 372 -32.15 12.30 -23.82
N LYS A 373 -31.50 11.35 -23.11
CA LYS A 373 -32.00 10.81 -21.84
C LYS A 373 -31.39 11.55 -20.66
N MET A 374 -32.20 12.20 -19.83
CA MET A 374 -31.79 12.96 -18.64
C MET A 374 -32.59 12.53 -17.40
N ASP A 375 -33.01 11.26 -17.34
CA ASP A 375 -33.78 10.69 -16.25
C ASP A 375 -32.99 10.67 -14.94
N HIS A 376 -33.69 10.84 -13.81
CA HIS A 376 -33.10 10.93 -12.46
C HIS A 376 -31.99 11.99 -12.31
N SER A 377 -31.91 12.98 -13.20
CA SER A 377 -30.87 14.01 -13.16
C SER A 377 -31.11 15.04 -12.05
N PHE A 378 -30.03 15.71 -11.65
CA PHE A 378 -30.01 16.75 -10.62
C PHE A 378 -29.45 18.03 -11.24
N ILE A 379 -30.34 18.90 -11.69
CA ILE A 379 -30.01 20.17 -12.32
C ILE A 379 -30.32 21.28 -11.30
N THR A 380 -29.31 22.05 -10.93
CA THR A 380 -29.40 23.08 -9.88
C THR A 380 -28.73 24.37 -10.31
N GLU A 381 -29.34 25.52 -10.02
CA GLU A 381 -28.68 26.85 -10.14
C GLU A 381 -28.15 27.13 -11.56
N SER A 382 -28.80 26.57 -12.59
CA SER A 382 -28.27 26.50 -13.96
C SER A 382 -29.19 27.14 -15.01
N GLU A 383 -28.60 27.67 -16.08
CA GLU A 383 -29.28 28.44 -17.14
C GLU A 383 -29.29 27.70 -18.48
N PHE A 384 -30.45 27.68 -19.15
CA PHE A 384 -30.63 27.22 -20.53
C PHE A 384 -31.28 28.36 -21.33
N SER A 385 -30.56 29.00 -22.25
CA SER A 385 -31.04 30.21 -22.92
C SER A 385 -30.62 30.30 -24.40
N ASN A 386 -31.37 31.07 -25.19
CA ASN A 386 -31.14 31.31 -26.61
C ASN A 386 -31.13 30.03 -27.47
N ASN A 387 -32.25 29.72 -28.12
CA ASN A 387 -32.38 28.64 -29.11
C ASN A 387 -32.07 27.21 -28.61
N VAL A 388 -32.06 26.98 -27.28
CA VAL A 388 -31.84 25.63 -26.74
C VAL A 388 -33.00 24.71 -27.12
N ASN A 389 -32.66 23.57 -27.71
CA ASN A 389 -33.62 22.59 -28.24
C ASN A 389 -33.52 21.29 -27.44
N MET A 390 -34.51 21.04 -26.59
CA MET A 390 -34.66 19.85 -25.73
C MET A 390 -35.83 18.96 -26.19
N ARG A 391 -36.17 18.93 -27.48
CA ARG A 391 -37.29 18.11 -27.95
C ARG A 391 -37.08 16.63 -27.68
N ASN A 392 -38.15 15.94 -27.30
CA ASN A 392 -38.17 14.51 -26.95
C ASN A 392 -37.24 14.12 -25.77
N VAL A 393 -36.79 15.06 -24.92
CA VAL A 393 -35.94 14.73 -23.77
C VAL A 393 -36.73 14.05 -22.66
N SER A 394 -36.21 12.95 -22.12
CA SER A 394 -36.75 12.35 -20.89
C SER A 394 -36.09 12.95 -19.65
N LEU A 395 -36.90 13.50 -18.75
CA LEU A 395 -36.55 14.11 -17.46
C LEU A 395 -37.34 13.41 -16.33
N THR A 396 -37.60 12.11 -16.48
CA THR A 396 -38.44 11.35 -15.55
C THR A 396 -37.71 11.21 -14.21
N ASN A 397 -38.41 11.54 -13.11
CA ASN A 397 -37.89 11.63 -11.73
C ASN A 397 -36.73 12.63 -11.51
N SER A 398 -36.51 13.57 -12.43
CA SER A 398 -35.40 14.53 -12.35
C SER A 398 -35.72 15.76 -11.48
N LYS A 399 -34.71 16.33 -10.82
CA LYS A 399 -34.82 17.53 -9.99
C LYS A 399 -34.23 18.73 -10.73
N ILE A 400 -35.01 19.77 -10.92
CA ILE A 400 -34.67 20.98 -11.68
C ILE A 400 -34.94 22.18 -10.77
N HIS A 401 -33.96 22.56 -9.96
CA HIS A 401 -34.13 23.47 -8.81
C HIS A 401 -33.33 24.76 -8.96
N ASN A 402 -33.97 25.92 -8.70
CA ASN A 402 -33.37 27.25 -8.88
C ASN A 402 -32.82 27.49 -10.31
N CYS A 403 -33.35 26.84 -11.35
CA CYS A 403 -32.87 26.94 -12.72
C CYS A 403 -33.61 28.02 -13.52
N THR A 404 -33.06 28.45 -14.66
CA THR A 404 -33.71 29.42 -15.56
C THR A 404 -33.68 28.93 -17.01
N PHE A 405 -34.86 28.88 -17.65
CA PHE A 405 -35.06 28.46 -19.03
C PHE A 405 -35.66 29.61 -19.84
N ILE A 406 -34.97 30.06 -20.91
CA ILE A 406 -35.37 31.22 -21.72
C ILE A 406 -35.41 30.85 -23.22
N GLY A 407 -36.61 30.84 -23.81
CA GLY A 407 -36.79 30.52 -25.23
C GLY A 407 -36.46 29.07 -25.58
N VAL A 408 -36.63 28.15 -24.63
CA VAL A 408 -36.28 26.72 -24.76
C VAL A 408 -37.43 25.94 -25.38
N ASP A 409 -37.12 25.12 -26.39
CA ASP A 409 -38.09 24.22 -27.02
C ASP A 409 -38.02 22.85 -26.32
N MET A 410 -38.98 22.58 -25.43
CA MET A 410 -39.09 21.34 -24.63
C MET A 410 -40.21 20.44 -25.14
N ARG A 411 -40.60 20.55 -26.43
CA ARG A 411 -41.76 19.80 -26.94
C ARG A 411 -41.56 18.29 -26.84
N ARG A 412 -42.64 17.58 -26.51
CA ARG A 412 -42.66 16.11 -26.32
C ARG A 412 -41.71 15.59 -25.22
N CYS A 413 -41.23 16.43 -24.30
CA CYS A 413 -40.47 15.95 -23.15
C CYS A 413 -41.32 15.03 -22.25
N GLU A 414 -40.67 14.11 -21.56
CA GLU A 414 -41.30 13.26 -20.54
C GLU A 414 -40.83 13.69 -19.15
N MET A 415 -41.76 14.18 -18.32
CA MET A 415 -41.46 14.88 -17.06
C MET A 415 -42.15 14.25 -15.85
N HIS A 416 -42.51 12.96 -15.95
CA HIS A 416 -43.17 12.20 -14.88
C HIS A 416 -42.35 12.26 -13.59
N GLY A 417 -42.97 12.70 -12.49
CA GLY A 417 -42.31 12.75 -11.17
C GLY A 417 -41.15 13.75 -11.04
N SER A 418 -40.91 14.62 -12.02
CA SER A 418 -39.89 15.66 -11.91
C SER A 418 -40.29 16.76 -10.91
N SER A 419 -39.34 17.51 -10.36
CA SER A 419 -39.60 18.67 -9.50
C SER A 419 -38.96 19.93 -10.05
N LEU A 420 -39.71 21.03 -10.07
CA LEU A 420 -39.35 22.29 -10.73
C LEU A 420 -39.11 23.45 -9.74
N LEU A 421 -38.82 23.13 -8.47
CA LEU A 421 -38.77 24.06 -7.33
C LEU A 421 -37.92 25.32 -7.61
N ASN A 422 -38.56 26.48 -7.50
CA ASN A 422 -37.98 27.82 -7.70
C ASN A 422 -37.37 28.04 -9.10
N SER A 423 -37.65 27.17 -10.08
CA SER A 423 -37.15 27.34 -11.45
C SER A 423 -38.04 28.30 -12.25
N LYS A 424 -37.43 29.07 -13.15
CA LYS A 424 -38.10 30.09 -13.97
C LYS A 424 -38.16 29.64 -15.44
N PHE A 425 -39.33 29.79 -16.07
CA PHE A 425 -39.56 29.42 -17.47
C PHE A 425 -40.14 30.63 -18.23
N ILE A 426 -39.41 31.11 -19.23
CA ILE A 426 -39.74 32.31 -20.01
C ILE A 426 -39.79 31.95 -21.50
N LYS A 427 -40.94 32.14 -22.16
CA LYS A 427 -41.12 31.79 -23.60
C LYS A 427 -40.75 30.32 -23.87
N VAL A 428 -40.99 29.41 -22.92
CA VAL A 428 -40.64 27.99 -23.03
C VAL A 428 -41.80 27.23 -23.67
N ASN A 429 -41.49 26.32 -24.60
CA ASN A 429 -42.50 25.54 -25.29
C ASN A 429 -42.58 24.11 -24.74
N PHE A 430 -43.62 23.80 -23.96
CA PHE A 430 -43.93 22.47 -23.42
C PHE A 430 -44.98 21.71 -24.25
N ASP A 431 -45.30 22.11 -25.47
CA ASP A 431 -46.33 21.45 -26.27
C ASP A 431 -46.06 19.94 -26.45
N GLU A 432 -47.12 19.12 -26.38
CA GLU A 432 -47.10 17.65 -26.29
C GLU A 432 -46.28 17.03 -25.11
N CYS A 433 -45.85 17.80 -24.09
CA CYS A 433 -45.16 17.24 -22.92
C CYS A 433 -46.00 16.22 -22.14
N LYS A 434 -45.38 15.13 -21.69
CA LYS A 434 -46.01 14.06 -20.90
C LYS A 434 -45.60 14.15 -19.44
N GLY A 435 -46.52 13.82 -18.54
CA GLY A 435 -46.23 13.70 -17.10
C GLY A 435 -46.03 15.01 -16.33
N LEU A 436 -46.16 16.16 -16.99
CA LEU A 436 -46.04 17.48 -16.36
C LEU A 436 -47.39 17.91 -15.77
N THR A 437 -47.50 17.92 -14.44
CA THR A 437 -48.75 18.20 -13.70
C THR A 437 -48.85 19.64 -13.20
N ILE A 438 -50.06 20.08 -12.87
CA ILE A 438 -50.33 21.42 -12.31
C ILE A 438 -49.54 21.67 -11.01
N GLU A 439 -49.37 20.66 -10.16
CA GLU A 439 -48.58 20.79 -8.92
C GLU A 439 -47.06 20.84 -9.15
N GLN A 440 -46.57 20.43 -10.33
CA GLN A 440 -45.18 20.70 -10.76
C GLN A 440 -45.06 22.11 -11.34
N LEU A 441 -46.03 22.55 -12.15
CA LEU A 441 -46.05 23.92 -12.71
C LEU A 441 -46.10 24.98 -11.58
N LYS A 442 -46.87 24.75 -10.51
CA LYS A 442 -46.94 25.59 -9.30
C LYS A 442 -45.63 25.71 -8.51
N GLN A 443 -44.64 24.83 -8.72
CA GLN A 443 -43.32 24.92 -8.07
C GLN A 443 -42.41 25.95 -8.75
N ALA A 444 -42.82 26.49 -9.90
CA ALA A 444 -42.01 27.27 -10.81
C ALA A 444 -42.62 28.64 -11.14
N ASP A 445 -41.76 29.60 -11.47
CA ASP A 445 -42.15 30.90 -12.02
C ASP A 445 -42.28 30.80 -13.55
N ILE A 446 -43.49 30.51 -14.00
CA ILE A 446 -43.81 30.43 -15.43
C ILE A 446 -44.29 31.81 -15.89
N VAL A 447 -43.51 32.43 -16.77
CA VAL A 447 -43.81 33.73 -17.36
C VAL A 447 -44.67 33.54 -18.61
N SER A 448 -45.48 34.56 -18.90
CA SER A 448 -46.28 34.67 -20.12
C SER A 448 -45.48 34.42 -21.41
N GLU A 449 -46.20 34.10 -22.49
CA GLU A 449 -45.68 33.58 -23.78
C GLU A 449 -45.11 32.15 -23.74
N SER A 450 -45.00 31.50 -22.58
CA SER A 450 -44.71 30.06 -22.52
C SER A 450 -45.91 29.24 -23.03
N ILE A 451 -45.67 28.10 -23.70
CA ILE A 451 -46.73 27.21 -24.22
C ILE A 451 -46.83 25.97 -23.32
N LEU A 452 -48.05 25.61 -22.94
CA LEU A 452 -48.37 24.51 -22.03
C LEU A 452 -48.49 23.15 -22.75
N PRO A 453 -48.49 22.01 -22.01
CA PRO A 453 -48.62 20.65 -22.57
C PRO A 453 -49.83 20.35 -23.47
N ASN A 454 -50.84 21.24 -23.48
CA ASN A 454 -52.04 21.16 -24.31
C ASN A 454 -52.01 22.13 -25.52
N GLY A 455 -50.86 22.70 -25.84
CA GLY A 455 -50.68 23.69 -26.91
C GLY A 455 -51.19 25.11 -26.61
N THR A 456 -51.76 25.36 -25.41
CA THR A 456 -52.26 26.71 -25.05
C THR A 456 -51.14 27.61 -24.53
N VAL A 457 -51.20 28.90 -24.85
CA VAL A 457 -50.26 29.90 -24.32
C VAL A 457 -50.63 30.22 -22.87
N TYR A 458 -49.63 30.20 -21.99
CA TYR A 458 -49.77 30.64 -20.60
C TYR A 458 -49.98 32.15 -20.53
N SER A 459 -51.17 32.55 -20.09
CA SER A 459 -51.50 33.93 -19.71
C SER A 459 -51.49 34.07 -18.20
N SER A 460 -50.60 34.90 -17.67
CA SER A 460 -50.66 35.36 -16.29
C SER A 460 -51.88 36.28 -16.10
N ASN A 461 -52.79 35.90 -15.20
CA ASN A 461 -53.79 36.79 -14.62
C ASN A 461 -53.24 37.45 -13.35
#